data_AF-A0A3B7L9B5-F1
#
_entry.id   AF-A0A3B7L9B5-F1
#
_cell.length_a   1.000
_cell.length_b   1.000
_cell.length_c   1.000
_cell.angle_alpha   90.00
_cell.angle_beta   90.00
_cell.angle_gamma   90.00
#
_symmetry.space_group_name_H-M   'P 1'
#
loop_
_entity.id
_entity.type
_entity.pdbx_description
1 polymer ?
#
loop_
_entity_poly.entity_id
_entity_poly.type
_entity_poly.pdbx_seq_one_letter_code
_entity_poly.pdbx_strand_id
1 'polypeptide(L)'
;MIAVKSLMIWCGILVLAIANGVLREAVLVPLLGVTAALVLSGGLLSTLIIGVAYLSLPWLKIRRPAELWLVGLGWLALTLVFEFSFGLWQGKSWPELLDAYTFEGGNLWPVVLAVTALAPRLAARLRGMV
;
A
#
# COMPACT_ATOMS: atom_id res chain seq x y z
N MET A 1 -7.87 -19.13 -9.33
CA MET A 1 -8.83 -18.36 -8.51
C MET A 1 -8.35 -16.92 -8.40
N ILE A 2 -9.27 -15.94 -8.38
CA ILE A 2 -8.91 -14.51 -8.25
C ILE A 2 -8.15 -14.24 -6.96
N ALA A 3 -8.55 -14.89 -5.85
CA ALA A 3 -7.91 -14.76 -4.54
C ALA A 3 -6.41 -15.10 -4.55
N VAL A 4 -6.01 -16.22 -5.14
CA VAL A 4 -4.59 -16.62 -5.22
C VAL A 4 -3.77 -15.62 -6.02
N LYS A 5 -4.28 -15.17 -7.17
CA LYS A 5 -3.62 -14.14 -7.98
C LYS A 5 -3.50 -12.82 -7.21
N SER A 6 -4.57 -12.43 -6.54
CA SER A 6 -4.62 -11.24 -5.68
C SER A 6 -3.56 -11.30 -4.58
N LEU A 7 -3.41 -12.47 -3.93
CA LEU A 7 -2.38 -12.69 -2.91
C LEU A 7 -0.97 -12.58 -3.49
N MET A 8 -0.71 -13.18 -4.66
CA MET A 8 0.58 -13.05 -5.33
C MET A 8 0.94 -11.59 -5.67
N ILE A 9 -0.05 -10.82 -6.12
CA ILE A 9 0.12 -9.38 -6.40
C ILE A 9 0.40 -8.63 -5.10
N TRP A 10 -0.33 -8.92 -4.03
CA TRP A 10 -0.10 -8.33 -2.72
C TRP A 10 1.30 -8.62 -2.19
N CYS A 11 1.82 -9.85 -2.34
CA CYS A 11 3.20 -10.15 -1.98
C CYS A 11 4.20 -9.27 -2.76
N GLY A 12 3.93 -8.99 -4.04
CA GLY A 12 4.72 -8.04 -4.82
C GLY A 12 4.64 -6.62 -4.28
N ILE A 13 3.44 -6.16 -3.90
CA ILE A 13 3.23 -4.86 -3.25
C ILE A 13 4.00 -4.78 -1.93
N LEU A 14 4.00 -5.85 -1.13
CA LEU A 14 4.72 -5.93 0.13
C LEU A 14 6.23 -5.76 -0.07
N VAL A 15 6.81 -6.43 -1.06
CA VAL A 15 8.24 -6.27 -1.41
C VAL A 15 8.55 -4.82 -1.80
N LEU A 16 7.68 -4.19 -2.61
CA LEU A 16 7.83 -2.79 -2.99
C LEU A 16 7.70 -1.85 -1.78
N ALA A 17 6.80 -2.13 -0.85
CA ALA A 17 6.62 -1.35 0.37
C ALA A 17 7.86 -1.39 1.26
N ILE A 18 8.45 -2.58 1.44
CA ILE A 18 9.70 -2.74 2.19
C ILE A 18 10.85 -1.99 1.50
N ALA A 19 11.01 -2.18 0.18
CA ALA A 19 12.06 -1.49 -0.58
C ALA A 19 11.91 0.04 -0.51
N ASN A 20 10.68 0.55 -0.59
CA ASN A 20 10.36 1.96 -0.45
C ASN A 20 10.65 2.49 0.98
N GLY A 21 10.37 1.69 2.01
CA GLY A 21 10.73 2.01 3.39
C GLY A 21 12.25 2.10 3.58
N VAL A 22 12.99 1.13 3.02
CA VAL A 22 14.47 1.16 3.05
C VAL A 22 15.01 2.38 2.30
N LEU A 23 14.51 2.68 1.10
CA LEU A 23 14.88 3.88 0.33
C LEU A 23 14.62 5.17 1.12
N ARG A 24 13.48 5.23 1.84
CA ARG A 24 13.12 6.37 2.67
C ARG A 24 14.15 6.61 3.76
N GLU A 25 14.42 5.59 4.58
CA GLU A 25 15.33 5.72 5.72
C GLU A 25 16.80 5.89 5.31
N ALA A 26 17.25 5.17 4.27
CA ALA A 26 18.66 5.16 3.87
C ALA A 26 19.05 6.36 3.00
N VAL A 27 18.12 6.93 2.23
CA VAL A 27 18.43 7.95 1.21
C VAL A 27 17.62 9.23 1.41
N LEU A 28 16.29 9.14 1.49
CA LEU A 28 15.44 10.33 1.51
C LEU A 28 15.56 11.11 2.82
N VAL A 29 15.56 10.42 3.96
CA VAL A 29 15.67 11.07 5.29
C VAL A 29 17.00 11.82 5.44
N PRO A 30 18.17 11.23 5.13
CA PRO A 30 19.45 11.95 5.20
C PRO A 30 19.55 13.13 4.23
N LEU A 31 18.91 13.05 3.06
CA LEU A 31 19.05 14.05 2.00
C LEU A 31 18.09 15.24 2.15
N LEU A 32 16.86 14.97 2.58
CA LEU A 32 15.74 15.93 2.52
C LEU A 32 15.08 16.20 3.88
N GLY A 33 15.47 15.46 4.92
CA GLY A 33 14.84 15.49 6.23
C GLY A 33 13.57 14.63 6.32
N VAL A 34 13.07 14.44 7.54
CA VAL A 34 12.03 13.45 7.87
C VAL A 34 10.70 13.75 7.15
N THR A 35 10.18 14.97 7.24
CA THR A 35 8.87 15.33 6.68
C THR A 35 8.83 15.18 5.16
N ALA A 36 9.84 15.71 4.45
CA ALA A 36 9.91 15.60 2.99
C ALA A 36 10.08 14.14 2.55
N ALA A 37 10.89 13.36 3.27
CA ALA A 37 11.06 11.93 3.01
C ALA A 37 9.76 11.14 3.17
N LEU A 38 8.97 11.40 4.21
CA LEU A 38 7.67 10.75 4.43
C LEU A 38 6.68 11.04 3.31
N VAL A 39 6.57 12.32 2.91
CA VAL A 39 5.66 12.75 1.84
C VAL A 39 6.05 12.13 0.49
N LEU A 40 7.32 12.23 0.11
CA LEU A 40 7.80 11.69 -1.16
C LEU A 40 7.71 10.17 -1.21
N SER A 41 8.08 9.49 -0.13
CA SER A 41 8.00 8.03 -0.02
C SER A 41 6.55 7.54 -0.05
N GLY A 42 5.62 8.23 0.63
CA GLY A 42 4.20 7.91 0.61
C GLY A 42 3.58 8.09 -0.78
N GLY A 43 3.93 9.19 -1.47
CA GLY A 43 3.51 9.42 -2.85
C GLY A 43 4.08 8.40 -3.85
N LEU A 44 5.36 8.05 -3.69
CA LEU A 44 6.02 7.03 -4.50
C LEU A 44 5.35 5.67 -4.33
N LEU A 45 5.16 5.22 -3.09
CA LEU A 45 4.51 3.93 -2.80
C LEU A 45 3.08 3.89 -3.32
N SER A 46 2.31 4.96 -3.12
CA SER A 46 0.95 5.08 -3.65
C SER A 46 0.91 4.91 -5.18
N THR A 47 1.84 5.57 -5.88
CA THR A 47 1.96 5.47 -7.34
C THR A 47 2.35 4.06 -7.78
N LEU A 48 3.28 3.42 -7.07
CA LEU A 48 3.68 2.04 -7.34
C LEU A 48 2.52 1.06 -7.16
N ILE A 49 1.72 1.21 -6.09
CA ILE A 49 0.55 0.36 -5.83
C ILE A 49 -0.48 0.50 -6.96
N ILE A 50 -0.79 1.73 -7.39
CA ILE A 50 -1.69 1.97 -8.52
C ILE A 50 -1.13 1.36 -9.81
N GLY A 51 0.17 1.52 -10.06
CA GLY A 51 0.86 0.94 -11.21
C GLY A 51 0.78 -0.59 -11.24
N VAL A 52 1.04 -1.24 -10.10
CA VAL A 52 0.89 -2.70 -9.94
C VAL A 52 -0.56 -3.13 -10.16
N ALA A 53 -1.53 -2.43 -9.57
CA ALA A 53 -2.95 -2.71 -9.79
C ALA A 53 -3.34 -2.57 -11.27
N TYR A 54 -2.84 -1.52 -11.94
CA TYR A 54 -3.07 -1.28 -13.36
C TYR A 54 -2.50 -2.41 -14.21
N LEU A 55 -1.25 -2.82 -14.01
CA LEU A 55 -0.61 -3.87 -14.80
C LEU A 55 -1.20 -5.26 -14.54
N SER A 56 -1.63 -5.54 -13.31
CA SER A 56 -2.15 -6.85 -12.92
C SER A 56 -3.65 -7.05 -13.23
N LEU A 57 -4.40 -5.97 -13.51
CA LEU A 57 -5.83 -6.03 -13.78
C LEU A 57 -6.25 -7.02 -14.90
N PRO A 58 -5.59 -7.04 -16.07
CA PRO A 58 -5.91 -8.00 -17.14
C PRO A 58 -5.68 -9.45 -16.71
N TRP A 59 -4.69 -9.69 -15.84
CA TRP A 59 -4.37 -11.01 -15.33
C TRP A 59 -5.39 -11.50 -14.29
N LEU A 60 -5.96 -10.57 -13.50
CA LEU A 60 -7.03 -10.87 -12.56
C LEU A 60 -8.34 -11.29 -13.26
N LYS A 61 -8.55 -10.88 -14.52
CA LYS A 61 -9.75 -11.20 -15.33
C LYS A 61 -11.05 -10.86 -14.60
N ILE A 62 -11.08 -9.69 -13.96
CA ILE A 62 -12.22 -9.22 -13.17
C ILE A 62 -13.44 -9.00 -14.07
N ARG A 63 -14.60 -9.48 -13.63
CA ARG A 63 -15.85 -9.42 -14.39
C ARG A 63 -16.90 -8.54 -13.74
N ARG A 64 -16.79 -8.29 -12.43
CA ARG A 64 -17.78 -7.53 -11.66
C ARG A 64 -17.10 -6.38 -10.90
N PRO A 65 -17.70 -5.19 -10.85
CA PRO A 65 -17.16 -4.08 -10.06
C PRO A 65 -16.97 -4.43 -8.57
N ALA A 66 -17.80 -5.32 -8.02
CA ALA A 66 -17.67 -5.80 -6.64
C ALA A 66 -16.35 -6.55 -6.37
N GLU A 67 -15.79 -7.25 -7.37
CA GLU A 67 -14.53 -7.97 -7.23
C GLU A 67 -13.33 -7.00 -7.08
N LEU A 68 -13.39 -5.80 -7.68
CA LEU A 68 -12.37 -4.76 -7.51
C LEU A 68 -12.28 -4.31 -6.06
N TRP A 69 -13.45 -4.10 -5.44
CA TRP A 69 -13.53 -3.74 -4.02
C TRP A 69 -13.03 -4.86 -3.12
N LEU A 70 -13.40 -6.11 -3.41
CA LEU A 70 -12.95 -7.26 -2.64
C LEU A 70 -11.43 -7.43 -2.70
N VAL A 71 -10.83 -7.23 -3.87
CA VAL A 71 -9.36 -7.27 -4.04
C VAL A 71 -8.70 -6.16 -3.24
N GLY A 72 -9.17 -4.91 -3.38
CA GLY A 72 -8.56 -3.76 -2.71
C GLY A 72 -8.70 -3.82 -1.18
N LEU A 73 -9.89 -4.15 -0.67
CA LEU A 73 -10.11 -4.35 0.76
C LEU A 73 -9.34 -5.56 1.29
N GLY A 74 -9.19 -6.61 0.49
CA GLY A 74 -8.36 -7.75 0.83
C GLY A 74 -6.88 -7.37 0.97
N TRP A 75 -6.35 -6.55 0.06
CA TRP A 75 -4.99 -6.02 0.17
C TRP A 75 -4.83 -5.14 1.41
N LEU A 76 -5.78 -4.23 1.67
CA LEU A 76 -5.76 -3.41 2.87
C LEU A 76 -5.73 -4.28 4.15
N ALA A 77 -6.61 -5.26 4.26
CA ALA A 77 -6.68 -6.15 5.41
C ALA A 77 -5.37 -6.92 5.62
N LEU A 78 -4.77 -7.45 4.54
CA LEU A 78 -3.48 -8.13 4.61
C LEU A 78 -2.36 -7.18 5.04
N THR A 79 -2.34 -5.95 4.52
CA THR A 79 -1.35 -4.93 4.91
C THR A 79 -1.47 -4.57 6.38
N LEU A 80 -2.69 -4.34 6.90
CA LEU A 80 -2.92 -4.07 8.32
C LEU A 80 -2.48 -5.26 9.19
N VAL A 81 -2.91 -6.48 8.85
CA VAL A 81 -2.52 -7.69 9.58
C VAL A 81 -1.00 -7.84 9.62
N PHE A 82 -0.33 -7.64 8.49
CA PHE A 82 1.13 -7.68 8.41
C PHE A 82 1.76 -6.60 9.29
N GLU A 83 1.31 -5.35 9.20
CA GLU A 83 1.84 -4.23 9.96
C GLU A 83 1.71 -4.43 11.47
N PHE A 84 0.51 -4.77 11.96
CA PHE A 84 0.29 -5.02 13.38
C PHE A 84 1.07 -6.23 13.86
N SER A 85 1.09 -7.33 13.09
CA SER A 85 1.83 -8.54 13.48
C SER A 85 3.34 -8.30 13.53
N PHE A 86 3.88 -7.63 12.51
CA PHE A 86 5.30 -7.30 12.43
C PHE A 86 5.71 -6.25 13.46
N GLY A 87 4.84 -5.28 13.73
CA GLY A 87 5.02 -4.24 14.73
C GLY A 87 5.05 -4.80 16.16
N LEU A 88 4.09 -5.65 16.51
CA LEU A 88 4.04 -6.34 17.80
C LEU A 88 5.23 -7.29 17.97
N TRP A 89 5.66 -7.97 16.90
CA TRP A 89 6.85 -8.83 16.94
C TRP A 89 8.16 -8.05 17.19
N GLN A 90 8.24 -6.79 16.74
CA GLN A 90 9.33 -5.87 17.07
C GLN A 90 9.25 -5.29 18.49
N GLY A 91 8.22 -5.66 19.27
CA GLY A 91 8.00 -5.15 20.62
C GLY A 91 7.39 -3.76 20.68
N LYS A 92 6.86 -3.23 19.57
CA LYS A 92 6.19 -1.92 19.57
C LYS A 92 4.90 -1.98 20.38
N SER A 93 4.64 -0.93 21.13
CA SER A 93 3.39 -0.80 21.89
C SER A 93 2.22 -0.42 20.97
N TRP A 94 0.98 -0.71 21.39
CA TRP A 94 -0.21 -0.29 20.65
C TRP A 94 -0.26 1.22 20.35
N PRO A 95 0.08 2.12 21.30
CA PRO A 95 0.18 3.55 21.02
C PRO A 95 1.20 3.88 19.92
N GLU A 96 2.37 3.23 19.91
CA GLU A 96 3.38 3.44 18.87
C GLU A 96 2.92 2.97 17.49
N LEU A 97 2.15 1.89 17.41
CA LEU A 97 1.58 1.42 16.14
C LEU A 97 0.49 2.36 15.63
N LEU A 98 -0.33 2.90 16.54
CA LEU A 98 -1.39 3.84 16.21
C LEU A 98 -0.85 5.23 15.87
N ASP A 99 0.35 5.58 16.34
CA ASP A 99 1.01 6.84 15.99
C ASP A 99 1.28 6.93 14.47
N ALA A 100 1.53 5.78 13.81
CA ALA A 100 1.66 5.74 12.36
C ALA A 100 0.37 6.16 11.60
N TYR A 101 -0.76 6.23 12.30
CA TYR A 101 -2.06 6.62 11.74
C TYR A 101 -2.41 8.08 12.02
N THR A 102 -1.61 8.79 12.81
CA THR A 102 -1.72 10.23 12.94
C THR A 102 -1.09 10.86 11.69
N PHE A 103 -1.73 11.87 11.11
CA PHE A 103 -1.16 12.64 9.98
C PHE A 103 -0.02 13.56 10.44
N GLU A 104 0.54 13.33 11.63
CA GLU A 104 1.57 14.15 12.24
C GLU A 104 2.89 14.01 11.47
N GLY A 105 3.68 15.10 11.47
CA GLY A 105 5.00 15.12 10.84
C GLY A 105 5.05 14.90 9.32
N GLY A 106 3.89 14.90 8.63
CA GLY A 106 3.80 14.60 7.21
C GLY A 106 3.66 13.11 6.88
N ASN A 107 3.29 12.29 7.86
CA ASN A 107 3.09 10.87 7.65
C ASN A 107 1.86 10.59 6.77
N LEU A 108 2.10 10.20 5.52
CA LEU A 108 1.06 9.86 4.55
C LEU A 108 0.60 8.40 4.63
N TRP A 109 0.95 7.66 5.68
CA TRP A 109 0.59 6.25 5.81
C TRP A 109 -0.91 5.98 5.69
N PRO A 110 -1.83 6.75 6.33
CA PRO A 110 -3.27 6.57 6.11
C PRO A 110 -3.69 6.77 4.64
N VAL A 111 -3.02 7.66 3.91
CA VAL A 111 -3.27 7.88 2.48
C VAL A 111 -2.84 6.66 1.68
N VAL A 112 -1.68 6.08 1.97
CA VAL A 112 -1.20 4.85 1.31
C VAL A 112 -2.18 3.70 1.53
N LEU A 113 -2.74 3.56 2.74
CA LEU A 113 -3.75 2.55 3.05
C LEU A 113 -5.05 2.77 2.24
N ALA A 114 -5.52 4.02 2.18
CA ALA A 114 -6.67 4.38 1.35
C ALA A 114 -6.41 4.10 -0.15
N VAL A 115 -5.23 4.44 -0.64
CA VAL A 115 -4.81 4.14 -2.01
C VAL A 115 -4.77 2.63 -2.25
N THR A 116 -4.25 1.84 -1.31
CA THR A 116 -4.23 0.37 -1.41
C THR A 116 -5.63 -0.20 -1.61
N ALA A 117 -6.61 0.28 -0.83
CA ALA A 117 -7.98 -0.15 -0.95
C ALA A 117 -8.64 0.27 -2.27
N LEU A 118 -8.29 1.45 -2.77
CA LEU A 118 -8.89 2.04 -3.97
C LEU A 118 -8.16 1.67 -5.28
N ALA A 119 -6.92 1.19 -5.19
CA ALA A 119 -6.03 1.00 -6.34
C ALA A 119 -6.62 0.10 -7.43
N PRO A 120 -7.26 -1.05 -7.15
CA PRO A 120 -7.89 -1.86 -8.20
C PRO A 120 -8.99 -1.10 -8.95
N ARG A 121 -9.79 -0.30 -8.23
CA ARG A 121 -10.85 0.50 -8.83
C ARG A 121 -10.30 1.67 -9.65
N LEU A 122 -9.30 2.37 -9.13
CA LEU A 122 -8.62 3.44 -9.85
C LEU A 122 -7.97 2.91 -11.13
N ALA A 123 -7.26 1.78 -11.03
CA ALA A 123 -6.70 1.07 -12.18
C ALA A 123 -7.75 0.69 -13.22
N ALA A 124 -8.91 0.20 -12.79
CA ALA A 124 -10.01 -0.16 -13.70
C ALA A 124 -10.59 1.05 -14.43
N ARG A 125 -10.78 2.19 -13.72
CA ARG A 125 -11.19 3.46 -14.33
C ARG A 125 -10.16 3.99 -15.33
N LEU A 126 -8.88 3.95 -14.97
CA LEU A 126 -7.78 4.37 -15.86
C LEU A 126 -7.69 3.51 -17.13
N ARG A 127 -8.18 2.26 -17.08
CA ARG A 127 -8.30 1.36 -18.24
C ARG A 127 -9.62 1.50 -19.01
N GLY A 128 -10.54 2.36 -18.59
CA GLY A 128 -11.86 2.53 -19.21
C GLY A 128 -12.80 1.32 -19.02
N MET A 129 -12.59 0.51 -17.98
CA MET A 129 -13.39 -0.68 -17.70
C MET A 129 -14.63 -0.41 -16.84
N VAL A 130 -14.69 0.75 -16.17
CA VAL A 130 -15.75 1.18 -15.24
C VAL A 130 -15.92 2.69 -15.30
#